data_AF-A0A7X7KF21-F1
#
_entry.id   AF-A0A7X7KF21-F1
#
_cell.length_a   1.000
_cell.length_b   1.000
_cell.length_c   1.000
_cell.angle_alpha   90.00
_cell.angle_beta   90.00
_cell.angle_gamma   90.00
#
_symmetry.space_group_name_H-M   'P 1'
#
loop_
_entity.id
_entity.type
_entity.pdbx_description
1 polymer ?
#
loop_
_entity_poly.entity_id
_entity_poly.type
_entity_poly.pdbx_seq_one_letter_code
_entity_poly.pdbx_strand_id
1 'polypeptide(L)'
;MTISFSLDDLSASVIGKLQIEAERRGVDVKDVVIELIKDGIVHTETANSSELHHDLDALAGTWSADEAAAFLSSVSDMRKCDEDLWK
;
A
#
# COMPACT_ATOMS: atom_id res chain seq x y z
N MET A 1 29.11 -16.06 3.22
CA MET A 1 28.37 -16.67 4.34
C MET A 1 27.01 -17.08 3.79
N THR A 2 26.69 -18.37 3.76
CA THR A 2 25.42 -18.86 3.21
C THR A 2 24.47 -19.09 4.39
N ILE A 3 23.34 -18.40 4.41
CA ILE A 3 22.30 -18.60 5.43
C ILE A 3 21.24 -19.49 4.80
N SER A 4 21.03 -20.68 5.36
CA SER A 4 19.89 -21.55 5.02
C SER A 4 18.78 -21.30 6.04
N PHE A 5 17.58 -20.98 5.58
CA PHE A 5 16.39 -20.87 6.42
C PHE A 5 15.43 -22.03 6.10
N SER A 6 14.81 -22.62 7.11
CA SER A 6 13.70 -23.57 6.92
C SER A 6 12.38 -22.83 6.98
N LEU A 7 11.40 -23.24 6.17
CA LEU A 7 10.06 -22.64 6.20
C LEU A 7 9.25 -23.06 7.45
N ASP A 8 9.75 -24.00 8.26
CA ASP A 8 9.03 -24.55 9.42
C ASP A 8 8.83 -23.54 10.56
N ASP A 9 9.64 -22.49 10.62
CA ASP A 9 9.52 -21.42 11.61
C ASP A 9 8.41 -20.40 11.28
N LEU A 10 7.77 -20.53 10.10
CA LEU A 10 6.65 -19.69 9.69
C LEU A 10 5.33 -20.30 10.17
N SER A 11 4.38 -19.45 10.56
CA SER A 11 3.05 -19.94 10.94
C SER A 11 2.38 -20.70 9.79
N ALA A 12 1.62 -21.74 10.11
CA ALA A 12 0.90 -22.55 9.12
C ALA A 12 0.00 -21.72 8.18
N SER A 13 -0.53 -20.58 8.67
CA SER A 13 -1.30 -19.64 7.85
C SER A 13 -0.45 -18.97 6.77
N VAL A 14 0.80 -18.62 7.09
CA VAL A 14 1.72 -18.00 6.14
C VAL A 14 2.17 -19.01 5.08
N ILE A 15 2.47 -20.25 5.50
CA ILE A 15 2.82 -21.33 4.58
C ILE A 15 1.68 -21.57 3.58
N GLY A 16 0.43 -21.64 4.06
CA GLY A 16 -0.74 -21.82 3.19
C GLY A 16 -0.90 -20.70 2.17
N LYS A 17 -0.66 -19.44 2.56
CA LYS A 17 -0.70 -18.30 1.63
C LYS A 17 0.42 -18.35 0.59
N LEU A 18 1.63 -18.71 0.99
CA LEU A 18 2.76 -18.86 0.07
C LEU A 18 2.51 -19.95 -0.96
N GLN A 19 1.86 -21.04 -0.56
CA GLN A 19 1.54 -22.14 -1.45
C GLN A 19 0.47 -21.77 -2.48
N ILE A 20 -0.60 -21.09 -2.04
CA ILE A 20 -1.62 -20.54 -2.94
C ILE A 20 -0.98 -19.59 -3.96
N GLU A 21 -0.08 -18.73 -3.51
CA GLU A 21 0.57 -17.75 -4.39
C GLU A 21 1.54 -18.41 -5.39
N ALA A 22 2.25 -19.46 -4.96
CA ALA A 22 3.10 -20.27 -5.82
C ALA A 22 2.29 -20.98 -6.91
N GLU A 23 1.15 -21.59 -6.55
CA GLU A 23 0.21 -22.20 -7.50
C GLU A 23 -0.36 -21.18 -8.48
N ARG A 24 -0.74 -19.98 -7.98
CA ARG A 24 -1.27 -18.90 -8.81
C ARG A 24 -0.27 -18.41 -9.86
N ARG A 25 1.02 -18.37 -9.50
CA ARG A 25 2.12 -17.91 -10.37
C ARG A 25 2.74 -19.03 -11.21
N GLY A 26 2.50 -20.30 -10.88
CA GLY A 26 3.11 -21.46 -11.53
C GLY A 26 4.61 -21.59 -11.25
N VAL A 27 5.07 -21.15 -10.07
CA VAL A 27 6.48 -21.22 -9.64
C VAL A 27 6.61 -21.98 -8.33
N ASP A 28 7.85 -22.32 -7.93
CA ASP A 28 8.09 -22.95 -6.64
C ASP A 28 7.91 -21.96 -5.49
N VAL A 29 7.45 -22.48 -4.34
CA VAL A 29 7.27 -21.69 -3.10
C VAL A 29 8.54 -20.93 -2.71
N LYS A 30 9.72 -21.53 -2.95
CA LYS A 30 11.00 -20.90 -2.66
C LYS A 30 11.22 -19.63 -3.49
N ASP A 31 10.84 -19.63 -4.75
CA ASP A 31 11.02 -18.48 -5.64
C ASP A 31 10.10 -17.33 -5.20
N VAL A 32 8.85 -17.65 -4.81
CA VAL A 32 7.92 -16.68 -4.22
C VAL A 32 8.51 -16.07 -2.94
N VAL A 33 9.09 -16.89 -2.06
CA VAL A 33 9.70 -16.38 -0.82
C VAL A 33 10.89 -15.47 -1.11
N ILE A 34 11.76 -15.84 -2.06
CA ILE A 34 12.91 -15.01 -2.44
C ILE A 34 12.44 -13.66 -3.01
N GLU A 35 11.43 -13.68 -3.88
CA GLU A 35 10.85 -12.47 -4.46
C GLU A 35 10.23 -11.57 -3.39
N LEU A 36 9.39 -12.13 -2.51
CA LEU A 36 8.76 -11.38 -1.42
C LEU A 36 9.78 -10.78 -0.43
N ILE A 37 10.88 -11.49 -0.13
CA ILE A 37 11.95 -10.97 0.72
C ILE A 37 12.68 -9.82 0.01
N LYS A 38 13.00 -9.97 -1.27
CA LYS A 38 13.62 -8.89 -2.06
C LYS A 38 12.74 -7.66 -2.10
N ASP A 39 11.47 -7.83 -2.44
CA ASP A 39 10.49 -6.76 -2.49
C ASP A 39 10.35 -6.10 -1.12
N GLY A 40 10.18 -6.89 -0.05
CA GLY A 40 10.05 -6.36 1.31
C GLY A 40 11.28 -5.56 1.75
N ILE A 41 12.50 -6.03 1.46
CA ILE A 41 13.73 -5.30 1.83
C ILE A 41 13.87 -4.02 1.00
N VAL A 42 13.69 -4.10 -0.32
CA VAL A 42 13.76 -2.93 -1.22
C VAL A 42 12.69 -1.89 -0.85
N HIS A 43 11.46 -2.33 -0.53
CA HIS A 43 10.39 -1.44 -0.09
C HIS A 43 10.68 -0.80 1.26
N THR A 44 11.44 -1.47 2.14
CA THR A 44 11.83 -0.90 3.45
C THR A 44 12.95 0.14 3.29
N GLU A 45 13.81 -0.01 2.29
CA GLU A 45 14.84 1.00 1.96
C GLU A 45 14.20 2.29 1.39
N THR A 46 13.17 2.17 0.55
CA THR A 46 12.45 3.33 -0.01
C THR A 46 11.35 3.88 0.92
N ALA A 47 10.79 3.08 1.83
CA ALA A 47 9.76 3.54 2.77
C ALA A 47 10.25 4.57 3.81
N ASN A 48 11.56 4.76 3.96
CA ASN A 48 12.10 5.85 4.79
C ASN A 48 12.02 7.23 4.12
N SER A 49 11.73 7.27 2.82
CA SER A 49 11.15 8.46 2.20
C SER A 49 9.65 8.27 2.20
N SER A 50 8.93 9.20 2.82
CA SER A 50 7.57 9.54 2.40
C SER A 50 7.67 10.01 0.94
N GLU A 51 7.79 9.07 0.00
CA GLU A 51 7.78 9.37 -1.42
C GLU A 51 6.35 9.81 -1.75
N LEU A 52 6.20 11.11 -1.93
CA LEU A 52 4.95 11.70 -2.36
C LEU A 52 4.75 11.28 -3.83
N HIS A 53 3.84 10.34 -4.06
CA HIS A 53 3.52 9.85 -5.38
C HIS A 53 2.62 10.87 -6.11
N HIS A 54 3.06 11.30 -7.30
CA HIS A 54 2.37 12.27 -8.17
C HIS A 54 1.96 11.66 -9.53
N ASP A 55 2.20 10.37 -9.74
CA ASP A 55 1.96 9.66 -11.00
C ASP A 55 0.48 9.57 -11.38
N LEU A 56 -0.41 9.66 -10.39
CA LEU A 56 -1.86 9.66 -10.60
C LEU A 56 -2.47 11.07 -10.68
N ASP A 57 -1.72 12.14 -10.40
CA ASP A 57 -2.25 13.52 -10.38
C ASP A 57 -2.79 13.93 -11.76
N ALA A 58 -2.16 13.43 -12.83
CA ALA A 58 -2.58 13.69 -14.20
C ALA A 58 -3.97 13.09 -14.54
N LEU A 59 -4.43 12.09 -13.78
CA LEU A 59 -5.74 11.46 -13.98
C LEU A 59 -6.86 12.18 -13.22
N ALA A 60 -6.53 12.95 -12.19
CA ALA A 60 -7.53 13.60 -11.34
C ALA A 60 -8.14 14.87 -11.96
N GLY A 61 -7.54 15.40 -13.03
CA GLY A 61 -7.89 16.72 -13.55
C GLY A 61 -7.47 17.84 -12.58
N THR A 62 -7.14 19.02 -13.11
CA THR A 62 -6.73 20.16 -12.28
C THR A 62 -7.84 21.19 -12.21
N TRP A 63 -8.01 21.84 -11.07
CA TRP A 63 -8.89 23.00 -10.95
C TRP A 63 -8.10 24.29 -11.06
N SER A 64 -8.71 25.28 -11.72
CA SER A 64 -8.29 26.67 -11.57
C SER A 64 -8.52 27.16 -10.14
N ALA A 65 -7.85 28.25 -9.76
CA ALA A 65 -8.01 28.84 -8.44
C ALA A 65 -9.48 29.26 -8.18
N ASP A 66 -10.18 29.73 -9.21
CA ASP A 66 -11.57 30.16 -9.11
C ASP A 66 -12.52 28.97 -8.92
N GLU A 67 -12.31 27.87 -9.65
CA GLU A 67 -13.09 26.62 -9.47
C GLU A 67 -12.90 26.04 -8.06
N ALA A 68 -11.65 26.04 -7.57
CA ALA A 68 -11.35 25.59 -6.23
C ALA A 68 -12.02 26.48 -5.16
N ALA A 69 -11.97 27.80 -5.31
CA ALA A 69 -12.62 28.72 -4.40
C ALA A 69 -14.15 28.54 -4.40
N ALA A 70 -14.76 28.40 -5.58
CA ALA A 70 -16.19 28.18 -5.72
C ALA A 70 -16.64 26.86 -5.06
N PHE A 71 -15.88 25.78 -5.25
CA PHE A 71 -16.16 24.50 -4.61
C PHE A 71 -15.98 24.56 -3.09
N LEU A 72 -14.89 25.15 -2.60
CA LEU A 72 -14.66 25.28 -1.16
C LEU A 72 -15.77 26.09 -0.48
N SER A 73 -16.26 27.14 -1.14
CA SER A 73 -17.41 27.92 -0.66
C SER A 73 -18.70 27.11 -0.66
N SER A 74 -18.93 26.22 -1.64
CA SER A 74 -20.18 25.46 -1.72
C SER A 74 -20.27 24.35 -0.67
N VAL A 75 -19.12 23.80 -0.24
CA VAL A 75 -19.07 22.73 0.78
C VAL A 75 -18.80 23.24 2.19
N SER A 76 -18.70 24.56 2.42
CA SER A 76 -18.30 25.11 3.71
C SER A 76 -19.22 24.72 4.86
N ASP A 77 -20.53 24.65 4.60
CA ASP A 77 -21.51 24.29 5.62
C ASP A 77 -21.47 22.79 5.96
N MET A 78 -21.05 21.94 5.03
CA MET A 78 -20.88 20.49 5.24
C MET A 78 -19.61 20.16 6.05
N ARG A 79 -18.64 21.08 6.12
CA ARG A 79 -17.39 20.88 6.88
C ARG A 79 -17.52 21.22 8.36
N LYS A 80 -18.65 21.77 8.80
CA LYS A 80 -18.90 22.03 10.22
C LYS A 80 -19.10 20.67 10.91
N CYS A 81 -18.15 20.26 11.73
CA CYS A 81 -18.34 19.11 12.60
C CYS A 81 -19.41 19.45 13.64
N ASP A 82 -20.46 18.63 13.69
CA ASP A 82 -21.44 18.68 14.76
C ASP A 82 -20.90 17.89 15.95
N GLU A 83 -20.51 18.60 17.01
CA GLU A 83 -19.94 18.02 18.22
C GLU A 83 -20.94 17.13 18.99
N ASP A 84 -22.24 17.36 18.82
CA ASP A 84 -23.26 16.59 19.52
C ASP A 84 -23.53 15.23 18.86
N LEU A 85 -23.10 15.04 17.61
CA LEU A 85 -23.11 13.75 16.91
C LEU A 85 -21.99 12.79 17.36
N TRP A 86 -21.00 13.28 18.11
CA TRP A 86 -19.80 12.53 18.53
C TRP A 86 -19.72 12.24 20.04
N LYS A 87 -20.79 12.55 20.80
CA LYS A 87 -20.95 12.21 22.23
C LYS A 87 -21.73 10.91 22.40
#